data_AF-A0A6I3J613-F1
#
_entry.id   AF-A0A6I3J613-F1
#
_cell.length_a   1.000
_cell.length_b   1.000
_cell.length_c   1.000
_cell.angle_alpha   90.00
_cell.angle_beta   90.00
_cell.angle_gamma   90.00
#
_symmetry.space_group_name_H-M   'P 1'
#
loop_
_entity.id
_entity.type
_entity.pdbx_description
1 polymer ?
#
loop_
_entity_poly.entity_id
_entity_poly.type
_entity_poly.pdbx_seq_one_letter_code
_entity_poly.pdbx_strand_id
1 'polypeptide(L)'
;MPTTPSERSLRPHRPRSPRRSRRLAAQVACWALLAGALPACSLVGGDEDPATSAEAAGPPAAADVVAGLRRALERRADAVRRGDRRAFAAGLARRTPQVREQQLTWFDNLAQLPLAELGYAFDRQNIVRRGDAYWVVVEQSMQLAGYDDQPVVSHDRFLFRPAPRNERRMLLASVTDDAWEDEHDVRPQPWDLGPVQVRGGLGVLGVFDAGSVGSAAGVIASVERGIADVSAALPEPWRRTVVVYALSSTEFLQTIEELPGGDPERLDGVAFPVAAGPGQAGAAATRFALHPRMLARSGPQRDRLVRHELVHVALGERDDEAPVWLSEGIAEYVSVRPVDPADRVVAEAALGRAVEGVDGLPVGESFTAAGDAPVASYGLSWWVCEYVAGSFGEEALWALLDAFGSPGADEDEVLTRVLGLTADQLADRAARLMVATFVPGAGPGSGPEVGDQDPGAPSGVSSPSPSAPARPSSSALRRRSAS
;
A
#
# COMPACT_ATOMS: atom_id res chain seq x y z
N MET A 1 19.44 57.76 42.74
CA MET A 1 19.39 58.39 41.40
C MET A 1 20.54 57.82 40.57
N PRO A 2 20.31 57.46 39.30
CA PRO A 2 19.48 56.33 38.86
C PRO A 2 20.20 55.55 37.73
N THR A 3 19.74 54.49 37.06
CA THR A 3 18.41 54.01 36.65
C THR A 3 18.46 52.50 36.40
N THR A 4 17.54 51.77 37.03
CA THR A 4 16.97 50.50 36.53
C THR A 4 16.09 50.74 35.29
N PRO A 5 16.00 49.79 34.36
CA PRO A 5 14.78 49.55 33.58
C PRO A 5 14.26 48.13 33.87
N SER A 6 13.21 47.97 34.66
CA SER A 6 11.79 47.97 34.26
C SER A 6 11.37 46.65 33.60
N GLU A 7 10.81 45.77 34.43
CA GLU A 7 10.03 44.60 34.05
C GLU A 7 8.87 45.02 33.14
N ARG A 8 8.86 44.51 31.90
CA ARG A 8 7.71 44.64 31.01
C ARG A 8 6.86 43.38 31.11
N SER A 9 5.74 43.53 31.81
CA SER A 9 4.61 42.61 31.84
C SER A 9 4.17 42.21 30.42
N LEU A 10 4.41 40.96 30.04
CA LEU A 10 3.89 40.35 28.81
C LEU A 10 2.44 39.93 29.06
N ARG A 11 1.51 40.67 28.45
CA ARG A 11 0.08 40.34 28.41
C ARG A 11 -0.13 39.06 27.57
N PRO A 12 -1.04 38.15 27.96
CA PRO A 12 -1.36 36.97 27.16
C PRO A 12 -2.13 37.36 25.89
N HIS A 13 -1.67 36.83 24.77
CA HIS A 13 -2.27 36.97 23.44
C HIS A 13 -3.53 36.09 23.37
N ARG A 14 -4.72 36.70 23.29
CA ARG A 14 -5.98 36.00 23.02
C ARG A 14 -6.06 35.65 21.53
N PRO A 15 -6.39 34.41 21.15
CA PRO A 15 -6.62 34.06 19.75
C PRO A 15 -7.93 34.70 19.24
N ARG A 16 -7.86 35.29 18.05
CA ARG A 16 -9.01 35.83 17.31
C ARG A 16 -9.76 34.68 16.65
N SER A 17 -11.01 34.48 17.05
CA SER A 17 -11.95 33.57 16.41
C SER A 17 -12.51 34.17 15.10
N PRO A 18 -12.69 33.38 14.03
CA PRO A 18 -13.40 33.82 12.83
C PRO A 18 -14.91 33.81 13.07
N ARG A 19 -15.55 34.94 12.77
CA ARG A 19 -16.99 35.18 12.82
C ARG A 19 -17.73 34.25 11.85
N ARG A 20 -18.41 33.22 12.36
CA ARG A 20 -19.51 32.53 11.66
C ARG A 20 -20.79 33.33 11.83
N SER A 21 -21.33 33.87 10.73
CA SER A 21 -22.65 34.47 10.67
C SER A 21 -23.72 33.38 10.75
N ARG A 22 -24.40 33.30 11.90
CA ARG A 22 -25.66 32.59 12.08
C ARG A 22 -26.80 33.42 11.48
N ARG A 23 -27.66 32.80 10.68
CA ARG A 23 -29.10 33.09 10.69
C ARG A 23 -29.85 31.79 10.98
N LEU A 24 -30.47 31.77 12.16
CA LEU A 24 -31.64 30.96 12.54
C LEU A 24 -32.80 31.30 11.58
N ALA A 25 -33.88 30.52 11.40
CA ALA A 25 -34.58 29.56 12.25
C ALA A 25 -35.39 28.62 11.31
N ALA A 26 -35.47 27.31 11.57
CA ALA A 26 -36.53 26.63 12.34
C ALA A 26 -37.96 26.95 11.87
N GLN A 27 -38.66 25.96 11.26
CA GLN A 27 -39.91 25.42 11.82
C GLN A 27 -40.45 24.21 11.06
N VAL A 28 -40.85 23.24 11.89
CA VAL A 28 -41.66 22.03 11.73
C VAL A 28 -43.01 22.32 11.04
N ALA A 29 -43.49 21.41 10.18
CA ALA A 29 -44.75 20.66 10.36
C ALA A 29 -45.28 20.06 9.05
N CYS A 30 -45.71 18.80 9.17
CA CYS A 30 -46.55 18.00 8.28
C CYS A 30 -47.62 18.78 7.52
N TRP A 31 -47.93 18.37 6.29
CA TRP A 31 -49.31 18.06 5.88
C TRP A 31 -49.29 17.11 4.67
N ALA A 32 -50.08 16.04 4.79
CA ALA A 32 -50.39 15.09 3.75
C ALA A 32 -51.75 15.44 3.10
N LEU A 33 -51.97 14.85 1.92
CA LEU A 33 -53.26 14.57 1.24
C LEU A 33 -53.96 15.71 0.49
N LEU A 34 -54.12 15.50 -0.83
CA LEU A 34 -55.34 15.61 -1.66
C LEU A 34 -54.89 15.56 -3.14
N ALA A 35 -54.98 14.45 -3.88
CA ALA A 35 -56.18 13.76 -4.40
C ALA A 35 -57.15 14.67 -5.18
N GLY A 36 -57.06 14.58 -6.51
CA GLY A 36 -58.22 14.53 -7.42
C GLY A 36 -58.59 15.81 -8.18
N ALA A 37 -58.37 15.79 -9.51
CA ALA A 37 -59.40 16.04 -10.54
C ALA A 37 -58.81 15.98 -11.97
N LEU A 38 -59.18 14.93 -12.72
CA LEU A 38 -59.16 14.82 -14.20
C LEU A 38 -60.28 15.69 -14.83
N PRO A 39 -60.54 15.72 -16.16
CA PRO A 39 -59.74 15.56 -17.39
C PRO A 39 -60.01 16.67 -18.47
N ALA A 40 -59.22 16.78 -19.55
CA ALA A 40 -59.71 17.02 -20.93
C ALA A 40 -58.58 17.19 -21.99
N CYS A 41 -58.46 16.19 -22.85
CA CYS A 41 -58.23 16.22 -24.31
C CYS A 41 -57.01 16.96 -24.93
N SER A 42 -56.07 16.12 -25.41
CA SER A 42 -55.63 16.06 -26.82
C SER A 42 -54.58 17.07 -27.33
N LEU A 43 -53.33 16.59 -27.52
CA LEU A 43 -52.64 16.41 -28.82
C LEU A 43 -51.12 16.70 -28.79
N VAL A 44 -50.38 15.81 -29.45
CA VAL A 44 -48.98 15.85 -29.90
C VAL A 44 -47.93 15.43 -28.86
N GLY A 45 -47.31 14.29 -29.15
CA GLY A 45 -46.23 13.69 -28.38
C GLY A 45 -44.88 14.40 -28.55
N GLY A 46 -44.04 14.16 -27.56
CA GLY A 46 -42.65 14.55 -27.48
C GLY A 46 -42.10 13.99 -26.17
N ASP A 47 -41.67 12.73 -26.19
CA ASP A 47 -40.71 12.24 -25.21
C ASP A 47 -39.40 12.98 -25.49
N GLU A 48 -39.07 13.94 -24.64
CA GLU A 48 -37.70 14.45 -24.53
C GLU A 48 -36.98 13.62 -23.47
N ASP A 49 -36.39 12.51 -23.91
CA ASP A 49 -35.29 11.87 -23.18
C ASP A 49 -34.16 12.90 -22.96
N PRO A 50 -33.57 12.98 -21.76
CA PRO A 50 -32.40 13.82 -21.55
C PRO A 50 -31.23 13.25 -22.37
N ALA A 51 -30.87 13.96 -23.43
CA ALA A 51 -29.74 13.66 -24.29
C ALA A 51 -28.45 13.56 -23.46
N THR A 52 -27.99 12.34 -23.25
CA THR A 52 -26.57 12.03 -23.05
C THR A 52 -25.84 12.59 -24.27
N SER A 53 -25.11 13.69 -24.06
CA SER A 53 -24.29 14.29 -25.09
C SER A 53 -23.05 13.41 -25.31
N ALA A 54 -23.23 12.31 -26.04
CA ALA A 54 -22.12 11.63 -26.67
C ALA A 54 -21.46 12.64 -27.61
N GLU A 55 -20.26 13.12 -27.28
CA GLU A 55 -19.48 13.93 -28.20
C GLU A 55 -19.25 13.09 -29.47
N ALA A 56 -19.97 13.44 -30.53
CA ALA A 56 -19.91 12.75 -31.80
C ALA A 56 -18.45 12.65 -32.26
N ALA A 57 -17.96 11.41 -32.43
CA ALA A 57 -16.67 11.13 -33.00
C ALA A 57 -16.56 11.83 -34.36
N GLY A 58 -15.68 12.82 -34.46
CA GLY A 58 -15.39 13.50 -35.72
C GLY A 58 -14.82 12.52 -36.76
N PRO A 59 -14.69 12.95 -38.04
CA PRO A 59 -14.04 12.12 -39.05
C PRO A 59 -12.65 11.66 -38.58
N PRO A 60 -12.23 10.43 -38.93
CA PRO A 60 -10.97 9.86 -38.44
C PRO A 60 -9.79 10.79 -38.75
N ALA A 61 -8.88 10.92 -37.79
CA ALA A 61 -7.75 11.83 -37.91
C ALA A 61 -6.96 11.56 -39.19
N ALA A 62 -6.64 12.63 -39.94
CA ALA A 62 -5.87 12.55 -41.17
C ALA A 62 -4.51 11.88 -40.93
N ALA A 63 -4.03 11.11 -41.91
CA ALA A 63 -2.83 10.28 -41.74
C ALA A 63 -1.56 11.08 -41.36
N ASP A 64 -1.48 12.35 -41.79
CA ASP A 64 -0.40 13.27 -41.44
C ASP A 64 -0.44 13.73 -39.98
N VAL A 65 -1.64 13.95 -39.42
CA VAL A 65 -1.86 14.23 -37.98
C VAL A 65 -1.34 13.06 -37.15
N VAL A 66 -1.76 11.83 -37.49
CA VAL A 66 -1.32 10.61 -36.80
C VAL A 66 0.20 10.46 -36.83
N ALA A 67 0.82 10.64 -38.01
CA ALA A 67 2.27 10.58 -38.14
C ALA A 67 2.98 11.71 -37.38
N GLY A 68 2.37 12.89 -37.30
CA GLY A 68 2.87 14.03 -36.53
C GLY A 68 2.87 13.78 -35.02
N LEU A 69 1.78 13.21 -34.49
CA LEU A 69 1.61 12.84 -33.08
C LEU A 69 2.59 11.75 -32.68
N ARG A 70 2.68 10.66 -33.45
CA ARG A 70 3.64 9.57 -33.19
C ARG A 70 5.08 10.07 -33.11
N ARG A 71 5.50 10.87 -34.08
CA ARG A 71 6.84 11.50 -34.07
C ARG A 71 7.05 12.45 -32.88
N ALA A 72 6.00 13.10 -32.37
CA ALA A 72 6.12 14.00 -31.22
C ALA A 72 6.34 13.21 -29.93
N LEU A 73 5.59 12.13 -29.73
CA LEU A 73 5.72 11.23 -28.59
C LEU A 73 7.04 10.44 -28.62
N GLU A 74 7.44 9.91 -29.78
CA GLU A 74 8.75 9.25 -29.95
C GLU A 74 9.90 10.18 -29.55
N ARG A 75 9.91 11.42 -30.07
CA ARG A 75 10.93 12.43 -29.70
C ARG A 75 10.91 12.79 -28.22
N ARG A 76 9.73 12.83 -27.60
CA ARG A 76 9.56 13.10 -26.17
C ARG A 76 10.24 12.02 -25.34
N ALA A 77 9.89 10.76 -25.57
CA ALA A 77 10.46 9.61 -24.87
C ALA A 77 11.99 9.53 -25.07
N ASP A 78 12.43 9.67 -26.31
CA ASP A 78 13.84 9.69 -26.70
C ASP A 78 14.64 10.80 -26.00
N ALA A 79 14.05 11.99 -25.84
CA ALA A 79 14.70 13.10 -25.18
C ALA A 79 14.90 12.82 -23.69
N VAL A 80 13.91 12.23 -23.01
CA VAL A 80 14.03 11.82 -21.60
C VAL A 80 15.10 10.74 -21.46
N ARG A 81 15.02 9.65 -22.25
CA ARG A 81 15.99 8.53 -22.21
C ARG A 81 17.43 8.98 -22.45
N ARG A 82 17.65 10.04 -23.23
CA ARG A 82 18.99 10.60 -23.50
C ARG A 82 19.39 11.78 -22.61
N GLY A 83 18.52 12.23 -21.70
CA GLY A 83 18.75 13.45 -20.91
C GLY A 83 18.82 14.73 -21.76
N ASP A 84 18.23 14.75 -22.96
CA ASP A 84 18.22 15.93 -23.84
C ASP A 84 17.06 16.88 -23.52
N ARG A 85 17.28 17.68 -22.48
CA ARG A 85 16.31 18.68 -22.01
C ARG A 85 15.91 19.69 -23.08
N ARG A 86 16.84 20.03 -24.00
CA ARG A 86 16.57 21.00 -25.07
C ARG A 86 15.65 20.40 -26.13
N ALA A 87 15.88 19.16 -26.53
CA ALA A 87 15.01 18.44 -27.46
C ALA A 87 13.61 18.24 -26.87
N PHE A 88 13.52 17.86 -25.58
CA PHE A 88 12.25 17.74 -24.87
C PHE A 88 11.49 19.07 -24.87
N ALA A 89 12.14 20.16 -24.44
CA ALA A 89 11.55 21.49 -24.39
C ALA A 89 11.08 22.00 -25.77
N ALA A 90 11.75 21.58 -26.86
CA ALA A 90 11.36 21.96 -28.21
C ALA A 90 10.02 21.32 -28.64
N GLY A 91 9.62 20.20 -28.01
CA GLY A 91 8.34 19.53 -28.24
C GLY A 91 7.14 20.17 -27.53
N LEU A 92 7.36 21.17 -26.69
CA LEU A 92 6.30 21.84 -25.93
C LEU A 92 5.77 23.08 -26.66
N ALA A 93 4.46 23.34 -26.54
CA ALA A 93 3.83 24.54 -27.04
C ALA A 93 4.37 25.79 -26.32
N ARG A 94 4.60 26.88 -27.07
CA ARG A 94 5.25 28.09 -26.54
C ARG A 94 4.32 28.99 -25.73
N ARG A 95 3.01 28.89 -25.93
CA ARG A 95 1.99 29.78 -25.32
C ARG A 95 1.30 29.17 -24.10
N THR A 96 1.99 28.24 -23.43
CA THR A 96 1.49 27.51 -22.25
C THR A 96 2.60 27.44 -21.19
N PRO A 97 2.95 28.58 -20.54
CA PRO A 97 4.13 28.66 -19.68
C PRO A 97 4.05 27.73 -18.47
N GLN A 98 2.86 27.56 -17.87
CA GLN A 98 2.62 26.67 -16.73
C GLN A 98 2.86 25.20 -17.12
N VAL A 99 2.23 24.75 -18.23
CA VAL A 99 2.47 23.40 -18.77
C VAL A 99 3.95 23.21 -19.09
N ARG A 100 4.61 24.23 -19.64
CA ARG A 100 6.05 24.13 -19.94
C ARG A 100 6.89 23.96 -18.69
N GLU A 101 6.58 24.66 -17.61
CA GLU A 101 7.26 24.52 -16.32
C GLU A 101 7.02 23.13 -15.73
N GLN A 102 5.75 22.72 -15.61
CA GLN A 102 5.35 21.41 -15.11
C GLN A 102 6.05 20.27 -15.87
N GLN A 103 6.06 20.34 -17.20
CA GLN A 103 6.67 19.30 -18.03
C GLN A 103 8.20 19.28 -17.95
N LEU A 104 8.84 20.42 -17.70
CA LEU A 104 10.28 20.46 -17.46
C LEU A 104 10.64 19.90 -16.09
N THR A 105 9.82 20.15 -15.06
CA THR A 105 9.94 19.47 -13.76
C THR A 105 9.80 17.96 -13.93
N TRP A 106 8.76 17.50 -14.64
CA TRP A 106 8.56 16.08 -14.94
C TRP A 106 9.77 15.45 -15.67
N PHE A 107 10.35 16.17 -16.65
CA PHE A 107 11.58 15.74 -17.32
C PHE A 107 12.74 15.63 -16.33
N ASP A 108 12.95 16.67 -15.50
CA ASP A 108 14.04 16.72 -14.53
C ASP A 108 13.86 15.63 -13.44
N ASN A 109 12.62 15.22 -13.15
CA ASN A 109 12.30 14.07 -12.29
C ASN A 109 12.66 12.73 -12.95
N LEU A 110 12.13 12.46 -14.15
CA LEU A 110 12.36 11.19 -14.84
C LEU A 110 13.83 10.97 -15.21
N ALA A 111 14.58 12.03 -15.50
CA ALA A 111 16.00 11.95 -15.81
C ALA A 111 16.85 11.42 -14.62
N GLN A 112 16.29 11.40 -13.41
CA GLN A 112 16.94 10.82 -12.23
C GLN A 112 16.64 9.32 -12.05
N LEU A 113 15.62 8.78 -12.72
CA LEU A 113 15.17 7.40 -12.56
C LEU A 113 15.98 6.44 -13.46
N PRO A 114 16.16 5.18 -13.02
CA PRO A 114 16.84 4.16 -13.83
C PRO A 114 15.88 3.61 -14.90
N LEU A 115 15.55 4.39 -15.93
CA LEU A 115 14.61 3.97 -16.97
C LEU A 115 15.20 2.87 -17.87
N ALA A 116 14.61 1.68 -17.86
CA ALA A 116 14.84 0.64 -18.88
C ALA A 116 13.98 0.92 -20.12
N GLU A 117 12.72 1.30 -19.90
CA GLU A 117 11.77 1.63 -20.95
C GLU A 117 11.09 2.97 -20.66
N LEU A 118 10.90 3.75 -21.73
CA LEU A 118 9.93 4.83 -21.78
C LEU A 118 9.43 4.92 -23.22
N GLY A 119 8.14 4.68 -23.40
CA GLY A 119 7.46 4.61 -24.68
C GLY A 119 6.04 5.16 -24.62
N TYR A 120 5.48 5.43 -25.79
CA TYR A 120 4.12 5.92 -25.92
C TYR A 120 3.41 5.24 -27.10
N ALA A 121 2.17 4.85 -26.90
CA ALA A 121 1.26 4.34 -27.92
C ALA A 121 -0.08 5.09 -27.87
N PHE A 122 -0.86 4.99 -28.94
CA PHE A 122 -2.25 5.48 -28.99
C PHE A 122 -2.98 4.85 -30.19
N ASP A 123 -4.29 4.67 -30.06
CA ASP A 123 -5.16 4.32 -31.20
C ASP A 123 -5.57 5.59 -31.97
N ARG A 124 -5.61 5.50 -33.30
CA ARG A 124 -6.13 6.56 -34.17
C ARG A 124 -7.58 6.92 -33.83
N GLN A 125 -8.37 5.96 -33.39
CA GLN A 125 -9.77 6.16 -33.00
C GLN A 125 -9.92 7.07 -31.78
N ASN A 126 -8.90 7.14 -30.93
CA ASN A 126 -8.91 7.95 -29.70
C ASN A 126 -8.43 9.39 -29.92
N ILE A 127 -8.34 9.84 -31.18
CA ILE A 127 -7.96 11.21 -31.52
C ILE A 127 -9.22 12.05 -31.71
N VAL A 128 -9.41 13.01 -30.81
CA VAL A 128 -10.53 13.95 -30.87
C VAL A 128 -10.03 15.34 -31.27
N ARG A 129 -10.53 15.85 -32.40
CA ARG A 129 -10.19 17.19 -32.87
C ARG A 129 -11.06 18.25 -32.18
N ARG A 130 -10.43 19.28 -31.62
CA ARG A 130 -11.07 20.48 -31.04
C ARG A 130 -10.46 21.73 -31.68
N GLY A 131 -11.13 22.27 -32.70
CA GLY A 131 -10.62 23.41 -33.47
C GLY A 131 -9.32 23.06 -34.21
N ASP A 132 -8.21 23.67 -33.82
CA ASP A 132 -6.87 23.37 -34.34
C ASP A 132 -6.07 22.38 -33.48
N ALA A 133 -6.63 21.96 -32.33
CA ALA A 133 -5.98 21.07 -31.38
C ALA A 133 -6.53 19.63 -31.47
N TYR A 134 -5.76 18.70 -30.92
CA TYR A 134 -6.07 17.27 -30.91
C TYR A 134 -5.88 16.72 -29.49
N TRP A 135 -6.96 16.27 -28.87
CA TRP A 135 -6.88 15.40 -27.70
C TRP A 135 -6.57 13.98 -28.17
N VAL A 136 -5.70 13.30 -27.43
CA VAL A 136 -5.25 11.95 -27.73
C VAL A 136 -5.16 11.19 -26.42
N VAL A 137 -5.88 10.08 -26.31
CA VAL A 137 -5.62 9.12 -25.22
C VAL A 137 -4.30 8.42 -25.54
N VAL A 138 -3.33 8.59 -24.67
CA VAL A 138 -1.95 8.09 -24.80
C VAL A 138 -1.73 7.00 -23.77
N GLU A 139 -1.21 5.88 -24.23
CA GLU A 139 -0.68 4.83 -23.37
C GLU A 139 0.81 5.10 -23.18
N GLN A 140 1.23 5.36 -21.94
CA GLN A 140 2.62 5.51 -21.56
C GLN A 140 3.12 4.20 -20.96
N SER A 141 4.13 3.60 -21.59
CA SER A 141 4.85 2.44 -21.05
C SER A 141 6.13 2.92 -20.38
N MET A 142 6.37 2.55 -19.13
CA MET A 142 7.59 2.88 -18.39
C MET A 142 8.05 1.70 -17.54
N GLN A 143 9.35 1.42 -17.55
CA GLN A 143 9.94 0.38 -16.71
C GLN A 143 11.16 0.92 -15.95
N LEU A 144 11.17 0.73 -14.63
CA LEU A 144 12.32 1.00 -13.77
C LEU A 144 13.26 -0.21 -13.77
N ALA A 145 14.45 -0.04 -14.35
CA ALA A 145 15.47 -1.07 -14.48
C ALA A 145 15.86 -1.65 -13.11
N GLY A 146 15.65 -2.96 -12.93
CA GLY A 146 15.97 -3.68 -11.71
C GLY A 146 14.95 -3.54 -10.57
N TYR A 147 13.83 -2.84 -10.81
CA TYR A 147 12.77 -2.64 -9.83
C TYR A 147 11.40 -3.13 -10.30
N ASP A 148 11.13 -3.03 -11.61
CA ASP A 148 9.89 -3.53 -12.22
C ASP A 148 10.20 -4.77 -13.08
N ASP A 149 9.41 -5.83 -12.89
CA ASP A 149 9.56 -7.11 -13.59
C ASP A 149 9.12 -7.01 -15.06
N GLN A 150 8.21 -6.08 -15.35
CA GLN A 150 7.74 -5.74 -16.70
C GLN A 150 7.38 -4.24 -16.79
N PRO A 151 7.22 -3.67 -17.99
CA PRO A 151 6.79 -2.28 -18.13
C PRO A 151 5.41 -2.03 -17.51
N VAL A 152 5.29 -0.91 -16.80
CA VAL A 152 4.03 -0.39 -16.27
C VAL A 152 3.42 0.53 -17.32
N VAL A 153 2.20 0.21 -17.73
CA VAL A 153 1.41 0.98 -18.70
C VAL A 153 0.41 1.85 -17.94
N SER A 154 0.46 3.15 -18.15
CA SER A 154 -0.54 4.11 -17.66
C SER A 154 -1.23 4.78 -18.84
N HIS A 155 -2.48 5.20 -18.67
CA HIS A 155 -3.23 5.93 -19.70
C HIS A 155 -3.48 7.36 -19.24
N ASP A 156 -3.40 8.30 -20.18
CA ASP A 156 -3.71 9.70 -19.92
C ASP A 156 -4.15 10.41 -21.22
N ARG A 157 -4.79 11.58 -21.13
CA ARG A 157 -5.27 12.33 -22.30
C ARG A 157 -4.44 13.58 -22.54
N PHE A 158 -3.66 13.57 -23.62
CA PHE A 158 -2.77 14.68 -23.98
C PHE A 158 -3.36 15.59 -25.04
N LEU A 159 -3.15 16.89 -24.89
CA LEU A 159 -3.53 17.90 -25.89
C LEU A 159 -2.34 18.28 -26.75
N PHE A 160 -2.48 18.11 -28.06
CA PHE A 160 -1.50 18.54 -29.05
C PHE A 160 -2.02 19.69 -29.91
N ARG A 161 -1.11 20.57 -30.32
CA ARG A 161 -1.37 21.62 -31.31
C ARG A 161 -0.30 21.59 -32.42
N PRO A 162 -0.66 21.86 -33.67
CA PRO A 162 0.31 22.04 -34.74
C PRO A 162 1.26 23.20 -34.45
N ALA A 163 2.53 23.06 -34.84
CA ALA A 163 3.51 24.11 -34.71
C ALA A 163 3.18 25.27 -35.67
N PRO A 164 3.37 26.53 -35.25
CA PRO A 164 3.20 27.67 -36.15
C PRO A 164 4.07 27.50 -37.40
N ARG A 165 3.48 27.65 -38.58
CA ARG A 165 4.15 27.52 -39.90
C ARG A 165 4.63 26.10 -40.26
N ASN A 166 4.28 25.08 -39.49
CA ASN A 166 4.52 23.67 -39.83
C ASN A 166 3.43 22.79 -39.22
N GLU A 167 2.33 22.62 -39.95
CA GLU A 167 1.15 21.88 -39.50
C GLU A 167 1.42 20.38 -39.26
N ARG A 168 2.50 19.85 -39.85
CA ARG A 168 2.93 18.44 -39.70
C ARG A 168 3.72 18.17 -38.42
N ARG A 169 4.12 19.23 -37.69
CA ARG A 169 4.85 19.13 -36.43
C ARG A 169 3.90 19.38 -35.27
N MET A 170 3.63 18.35 -34.48
CA MET A 170 2.79 18.48 -33.29
C MET A 170 3.63 18.93 -32.08
N LEU A 171 3.04 19.80 -31.28
CA LEU A 171 3.56 20.31 -30.01
C LEU A 171 2.60 19.93 -28.88
N LEU A 172 3.14 19.41 -27.79
CA LEU A 172 2.37 19.11 -26.59
C LEU A 172 1.95 20.41 -25.91
N ALA A 173 0.66 20.58 -25.68
CA ALA A 173 0.06 21.80 -25.15
C ALA A 173 -0.64 21.60 -23.80
N SER A 174 -1.01 20.37 -23.44
CA SER A 174 -1.44 19.95 -22.10
C SER A 174 -1.17 18.45 -21.95
N VAL A 175 -0.92 18.01 -20.73
CA VAL A 175 -1.03 16.59 -20.33
C VAL A 175 -2.22 16.36 -19.41
N THR A 176 -2.94 17.41 -19.04
CA THR A 176 -3.98 17.36 -18.02
C THR A 176 -5.34 17.61 -18.62
N ASP A 177 -6.29 16.75 -18.25
CA ASP A 177 -7.71 16.79 -18.58
C ASP A 177 -8.56 16.26 -17.40
N ASP A 178 -8.71 17.09 -16.36
CA ASP A 178 -9.31 16.71 -15.07
C ASP A 178 -10.60 15.88 -15.19
N ALA A 179 -11.52 16.28 -16.08
CA ALA A 179 -12.79 15.57 -16.24
C ALA A 179 -12.62 14.16 -16.83
N TRP A 180 -11.65 13.98 -17.74
CA TRP A 180 -11.34 12.67 -18.30
C TRP A 180 -10.56 11.83 -17.29
N GLU A 181 -9.60 12.43 -16.58
CA GLU A 181 -8.82 11.78 -15.53
C GLU A 181 -9.71 11.25 -14.40
N ASP A 182 -10.66 12.05 -13.92
CA ASP A 182 -11.65 11.66 -12.90
C ASP A 182 -12.54 10.51 -13.40
N GLU A 183 -12.97 10.53 -14.67
CA GLU A 183 -13.82 9.49 -15.26
C GLU A 183 -13.07 8.16 -15.45
N HIS A 184 -11.75 8.21 -15.69
CA HIS A 184 -10.91 7.06 -16.01
C HIS A 184 -9.97 6.65 -14.87
N ASP A 185 -10.14 7.27 -13.70
CA ASP A 185 -9.38 6.99 -12.47
C ASP A 185 -7.86 7.04 -12.71
N VAL A 186 -7.40 8.11 -13.37
CA VAL A 186 -5.98 8.31 -13.64
C VAL A 186 -5.26 8.65 -12.34
N ARG A 187 -4.31 7.80 -11.94
CA ARG A 187 -3.57 7.97 -10.68
C ARG A 187 -2.18 8.55 -10.93
N PRO A 188 -1.86 9.71 -10.32
CA PRO A 188 -0.55 10.32 -10.49
C PRO A 188 0.53 9.52 -9.75
N GLN A 189 1.74 9.52 -10.30
CA GLN A 189 2.93 9.01 -9.61
C GLN A 189 3.62 10.14 -8.83
N PRO A 190 4.51 9.84 -7.87
CA PRO A 190 5.22 10.86 -7.10
C PRO A 190 5.92 11.94 -7.96
N TRP A 191 6.45 11.55 -9.13
CA TRP A 191 7.13 12.46 -10.07
C TRP A 191 6.17 13.29 -10.94
N ASP A 192 4.86 13.07 -10.86
CA ASP A 192 3.82 13.88 -11.53
C ASP A 192 3.31 15.01 -10.62
N LEU A 193 3.38 14.82 -9.30
CA LEU A 193 2.87 15.76 -8.28
C LEU A 193 3.78 16.97 -8.03
N GLY A 194 5.06 16.89 -8.40
CA GLY A 194 6.01 17.99 -8.20
C GLY A 194 7.47 17.56 -8.31
N PRO A 195 8.42 18.47 -8.00
CA PRO A 195 9.84 18.14 -8.03
C PRO A 195 10.18 17.04 -7.03
N VAL A 196 10.81 15.98 -7.51
CA VAL A 196 11.34 14.89 -6.68
C VAL A 196 12.86 14.82 -6.72
N GLN A 197 13.42 14.14 -5.73
CA GLN A 197 14.82 13.83 -5.58
C GLN A 197 14.97 12.32 -5.38
N VAL A 198 15.60 11.67 -6.34
CA VAL A 198 15.85 10.23 -6.29
C VAL A 198 17.18 9.98 -5.59
N ARG A 199 17.22 8.98 -4.70
CA ARG A 199 18.44 8.53 -4.02
C ARG A 199 18.49 7.01 -4.05
N GLY A 200 19.64 6.47 -4.45
CA GLY A 200 19.88 5.03 -4.51
C GLY A 200 20.62 4.50 -3.28
N GLY A 201 20.36 3.24 -2.96
CA GLY A 201 21.12 2.41 -2.03
C GLY A 201 21.26 0.98 -2.60
N LEU A 202 21.82 0.07 -1.82
CA LEU A 202 21.91 -1.34 -2.17
C LEU A 202 20.51 -1.96 -2.22
N GLY A 203 19.97 -2.11 -3.43
CA GLY A 203 18.61 -2.62 -3.64
C GLY A 203 17.49 -1.62 -3.33
N VAL A 204 17.80 -0.33 -3.18
CA VAL A 204 16.81 0.69 -2.80
C VAL A 204 16.78 1.82 -3.81
N LEU A 205 15.59 2.11 -4.34
CA LEU A 205 15.28 3.35 -5.07
C LEU A 205 14.36 4.21 -4.21
N GLY A 206 14.93 5.18 -3.49
CA GLY A 206 14.15 6.11 -2.68
C GLY A 206 13.73 7.33 -3.48
N VAL A 207 12.44 7.66 -3.44
CA VAL A 207 11.86 8.89 -4.01
C VAL A 207 11.46 9.83 -2.89
N PHE A 208 12.07 11.01 -2.90
CA PHE A 208 11.89 12.07 -1.90
C PHE A 208 11.45 13.36 -2.58
N ASP A 209 10.95 14.32 -1.82
CA ASP A 209 10.72 15.70 -2.26
C ASP A 209 11.66 16.66 -1.51
N ALA A 210 11.49 17.97 -1.75
CA ALA A 210 12.31 18.99 -1.08
C ALA A 210 12.19 18.96 0.46
N GLY A 211 11.04 18.57 1.00
CA GLY A 211 10.78 18.53 2.45
C GLY A 211 11.32 17.27 3.14
N SER A 212 11.54 16.19 2.39
CA SER A 212 11.88 14.86 2.92
C SER A 212 13.29 14.38 2.57
N VAL A 213 13.96 14.97 1.57
CA VAL A 213 15.29 14.54 1.13
C VAL A 213 16.35 14.57 2.24
N GLY A 214 16.18 15.42 3.26
CA GLY A 214 17.06 15.46 4.43
C GLY A 214 17.09 14.14 5.22
N SER A 215 16.01 13.36 5.16
CA SER A 215 15.89 12.05 5.80
C SER A 215 16.38 10.89 4.91
N ALA A 216 16.76 11.15 3.66
CA ALA A 216 17.00 10.10 2.66
C ALA A 216 18.04 9.06 3.09
N ALA A 217 19.19 9.50 3.64
CA ALA A 217 20.23 8.59 4.09
C ALA A 217 19.75 7.66 5.23
N GLY A 218 18.94 8.19 6.15
CA GLY A 218 18.40 7.41 7.27
C GLY A 218 17.33 6.42 6.84
N VAL A 219 16.48 6.80 5.90
CA VAL A 219 15.46 5.91 5.31
C VAL A 219 16.14 4.82 4.50
N ILE A 220 17.04 5.15 3.58
CA ILE A 220 17.75 4.15 2.76
C ILE A 220 18.48 3.12 3.62
N ALA A 221 19.22 3.57 4.64
CA ALA A 221 19.92 2.65 5.53
C ALA A 221 18.96 1.75 6.33
N SER A 222 17.78 2.24 6.69
CA SER A 222 16.71 1.45 7.34
C SER A 222 16.21 0.35 6.41
N VAL A 223 15.98 0.69 5.14
CA VAL A 223 15.51 -0.25 4.11
C VAL A 223 16.58 -1.28 3.76
N GLU A 224 17.85 -0.90 3.64
CA GLU A 224 18.95 -1.85 3.40
C GLU A 224 19.08 -2.88 4.53
N ARG A 225 18.96 -2.46 5.80
CA ARG A 225 18.90 -3.38 6.94
C ARG A 225 17.66 -4.26 6.87
N GLY A 226 16.50 -3.67 6.58
CA GLY A 226 15.26 -4.41 6.43
C GLY A 226 15.34 -5.48 5.34
N ILE A 227 15.97 -5.19 4.19
CA ILE A 227 16.20 -6.16 3.11
C ILE A 227 17.02 -7.35 3.64
N ALA A 228 18.08 -7.09 4.40
CA ALA A 228 18.91 -8.14 4.99
C ALA A 228 18.13 -9.00 5.99
N ASP A 229 17.38 -8.35 6.90
CA ASP A 229 16.60 -9.03 7.95
C ASP A 229 15.48 -9.90 7.34
N VAL A 230 14.71 -9.34 6.39
CA VAL A 230 13.63 -10.06 5.68
C VAL A 230 14.20 -11.20 4.84
N SER A 231 15.32 -10.97 4.15
CA SER A 231 16.01 -12.03 3.38
C SER A 231 16.53 -13.18 4.23
N ALA A 232 16.81 -12.95 5.52
CA ALA A 232 17.25 -13.99 6.44
C ALA A 232 16.08 -14.78 7.03
N ALA A 233 14.87 -14.23 7.02
CA ALA A 233 13.67 -14.85 7.58
C ALA A 233 12.87 -15.64 6.53
N LEU A 234 12.87 -15.21 5.26
CA LEU A 234 12.14 -15.88 4.19
C LEU A 234 12.88 -17.14 3.70
N PRO A 235 12.16 -18.24 3.39
CA PRO A 235 12.77 -19.48 2.93
C PRO A 235 13.28 -19.36 1.48
N GLU A 236 12.52 -18.66 0.63
CA GLU A 236 12.81 -18.50 -0.79
C GLU A 236 13.52 -17.16 -1.07
N PRO A 237 14.45 -17.12 -2.03
CA PRO A 237 15.06 -15.88 -2.45
C PRO A 237 14.03 -14.99 -3.16
N TRP A 238 14.14 -13.69 -2.93
CA TRP A 238 13.38 -12.65 -3.64
C TRP A 238 14.35 -11.62 -4.25
N ARG A 239 13.83 -10.68 -5.05
CA ARG A 239 14.67 -9.74 -5.82
C ARG A 239 15.61 -8.88 -4.97
N ARG A 240 15.28 -8.64 -3.70
CA ARG A 240 16.01 -7.73 -2.79
C ARG A 240 16.15 -6.31 -3.34
N THR A 241 15.17 -5.90 -4.16
CA THR A 241 15.05 -4.56 -4.70
C THR A 241 13.67 -3.99 -4.41
N VAL A 242 13.63 -2.71 -4.07
CA VAL A 242 12.39 -2.01 -3.71
C VAL A 242 12.44 -0.54 -4.09
N VAL A 243 11.29 -0.02 -4.53
CA VAL A 243 11.06 1.42 -4.64
C VAL A 243 10.33 1.90 -3.39
N VAL A 244 10.87 2.94 -2.76
CA VAL A 244 10.33 3.50 -1.52
C VAL A 244 9.95 4.95 -1.74
N TYR A 245 8.68 5.26 -1.50
CA TYR A 245 8.17 6.63 -1.56
C TYR A 245 8.17 7.24 -0.16
N ALA A 246 8.98 8.28 0.03
CA ALA A 246 9.19 8.91 1.32
C ALA A 246 9.02 10.42 1.16
N LEU A 247 7.78 10.83 0.83
CA LEU A 247 7.41 12.22 0.56
C LEU A 247 7.04 12.98 1.84
N SER A 248 7.10 14.30 1.80
CA SER A 248 6.74 15.17 2.92
C SER A 248 5.24 15.47 3.03
N SER A 249 4.46 15.09 2.01
CA SER A 249 3.00 15.25 1.92
C SER A 249 2.31 13.88 1.87
N THR A 250 1.07 13.82 2.38
CA THR A 250 0.18 12.65 2.27
C THR A 250 -0.62 12.62 0.96
N GLU A 251 -0.45 13.61 0.08
CA GLU A 251 -1.16 13.71 -1.21
C GLU A 251 -1.03 12.46 -2.08
N PHE A 252 0.17 11.89 -2.22
CA PHE A 252 0.35 10.63 -2.95
C PHE A 252 -0.36 9.46 -2.24
N LEU A 253 -0.27 9.38 -0.91
CA LEU A 253 -0.91 8.31 -0.15
C LEU A 253 -2.43 8.31 -0.39
N GLN A 254 -3.05 9.49 -0.47
CA GLN A 254 -4.49 9.65 -0.77
C GLN A 254 -4.90 9.08 -2.13
N THR A 255 -3.96 8.83 -3.04
CA THR A 255 -4.24 8.25 -4.36
C THR A 255 -4.14 6.73 -4.40
N ILE A 256 -3.64 6.08 -3.35
CA ILE A 256 -3.56 4.61 -3.30
C ILE A 256 -4.96 4.05 -3.04
N GLU A 257 -5.37 3.04 -3.80
CA GLU A 257 -6.63 2.34 -3.59
C GLU A 257 -6.60 1.49 -2.32
N GLU A 258 -7.77 1.30 -1.71
CA GLU A 258 -7.95 0.36 -0.60
C GLU A 258 -6.95 0.54 0.56
N LEU A 259 -6.53 1.78 0.83
CA LEU A 259 -5.70 2.11 1.98
C LEU A 259 -6.26 1.46 3.25
N PRO A 260 -5.46 0.73 4.04
CA PRO A 260 -5.96 0.13 5.26
C PRO A 260 -6.51 1.20 6.21
N GLY A 261 -7.75 1.02 6.66
CA GLY A 261 -8.49 1.99 7.47
C GLY A 261 -9.05 3.20 6.71
N GLY A 262 -8.91 3.28 5.40
CA GLY A 262 -9.52 4.28 4.50
C GLY A 262 -9.05 5.73 4.70
N ASP A 263 -8.08 5.96 5.57
CA ASP A 263 -7.54 7.30 5.90
C ASP A 263 -6.01 7.23 5.99
N PRO A 264 -5.28 7.91 5.08
CA PRO A 264 -3.82 7.91 5.11
C PRO A 264 -3.25 8.48 6.40
N GLU A 265 -3.98 9.31 7.15
CA GLU A 265 -3.53 9.81 8.45
C GLU A 265 -3.55 8.75 9.56
N ARG A 266 -4.11 7.57 9.31
CA ARG A 266 -4.12 6.45 10.25
C ARG A 266 -2.99 5.44 10.00
N LEU A 267 -2.27 5.59 8.89
CA LEU A 267 -1.20 4.69 8.47
C LEU A 267 0.18 5.26 8.80
N ASP A 268 1.11 4.39 9.18
CA ASP A 268 2.53 4.74 9.32
C ASP A 268 3.32 4.38 8.04
N GLY A 269 2.86 3.38 7.28
CA GLY A 269 3.37 2.94 5.99
C GLY A 269 2.29 2.14 5.23
N VAL A 270 2.53 1.87 3.95
CA VAL A 270 1.70 0.99 3.14
C VAL A 270 2.50 0.43 1.96
N ALA A 271 2.51 -0.90 1.81
CA ALA A 271 2.92 -1.60 0.61
C ALA A 271 1.72 -1.76 -0.34
N PHE A 272 1.97 -1.64 -1.63
CA PHE A 272 0.92 -1.75 -2.64
C PHE A 272 1.48 -2.35 -3.94
N PRO A 273 0.68 -3.18 -4.63
CA PRO A 273 1.03 -3.68 -5.94
C PRO A 273 0.98 -2.54 -6.97
N VAL A 274 1.86 -2.63 -7.96
CA VAL A 274 1.86 -1.77 -9.14
C VAL A 274 1.38 -2.62 -10.29
N ALA A 275 0.14 -2.42 -10.72
CA ALA A 275 -0.42 -3.13 -11.86
C ALA A 275 0.42 -2.90 -13.13
N ALA A 276 0.56 -3.93 -13.96
CA ALA A 276 1.26 -3.82 -15.24
C ALA A 276 0.54 -2.89 -16.23
N GLY A 277 -0.78 -2.74 -16.08
CA GLY A 277 -1.58 -1.75 -16.78
C GLY A 277 -3.08 -1.95 -16.55
N PRO A 278 -3.93 -1.03 -17.03
CA PRO A 278 -5.37 -1.13 -16.84
C PRO A 278 -5.96 -2.44 -17.38
N GLY A 279 -6.66 -3.18 -16.53
CA GLY A 279 -7.27 -4.47 -16.87
C GLY A 279 -6.27 -5.61 -17.13
N GLN A 280 -4.97 -5.43 -16.86
CA GLN A 280 -3.98 -6.50 -16.92
C GLN A 280 -3.92 -7.23 -15.58
N ALA A 281 -3.88 -8.56 -15.64
CA ALA A 281 -3.66 -9.39 -14.46
C ALA A 281 -2.19 -9.35 -14.05
N GLY A 282 -1.95 -9.37 -12.73
CA GLY A 282 -0.62 -9.44 -12.13
C GLY A 282 0.03 -8.07 -11.88
N ALA A 283 0.97 -8.08 -10.94
CA ALA A 283 1.72 -6.89 -10.54
C ALA A 283 3.05 -6.82 -11.30
N ALA A 284 3.40 -5.64 -11.83
CA ALA A 284 4.72 -5.37 -12.38
C ALA A 284 5.78 -5.18 -11.27
N ALA A 285 5.35 -4.78 -10.08
CA ALA A 285 6.18 -4.64 -8.90
C ALA A 285 5.29 -4.52 -7.65
N THR A 286 5.91 -4.61 -6.48
CA THR A 286 5.32 -4.13 -5.21
C THR A 286 6.23 -3.03 -4.70
N ARG A 287 5.64 -1.88 -4.37
CA ARG A 287 6.34 -0.71 -3.84
C ARG A 287 5.75 -0.41 -2.46
N PHE A 288 6.43 0.41 -1.67
CA PHE A 288 5.82 0.91 -0.45
C PHE A 288 6.07 2.39 -0.24
N ALA A 289 5.15 3.01 0.47
CA ALA A 289 5.21 4.41 0.86
C ALA A 289 5.26 4.54 2.38
N LEU A 290 6.02 5.51 2.88
CA LEU A 290 6.08 5.86 4.29
C LEU A 290 5.28 7.13 4.54
N HIS A 291 4.49 7.13 5.61
CA HIS A 291 3.84 8.35 6.07
C HIS A 291 4.91 9.40 6.47
N PRO A 292 4.73 10.70 6.15
CA PRO A 292 5.69 11.76 6.50
C PRO A 292 6.17 11.74 7.97
N ARG A 293 5.26 11.47 8.91
CA ARG A 293 5.54 11.28 10.35
C ARG A 293 6.63 10.23 10.67
N MET A 294 6.80 9.22 9.81
CA MET A 294 7.83 8.18 9.96
C MET A 294 9.20 8.61 9.44
N LEU A 295 9.27 9.66 8.63
CA LEU A 295 10.54 10.14 8.05
C LEU A 295 11.45 10.82 9.07
N ALA A 296 10.85 11.53 10.03
CA ALA A 296 11.56 12.19 11.13
C ALA A 296 11.83 11.24 12.30
N ARG A 297 11.04 10.15 12.43
CA ARG A 297 11.28 9.10 13.42
C ARG A 297 12.54 8.34 13.02
N SER A 298 13.42 8.11 13.98
CA SER A 298 14.62 7.28 13.81
C SER A 298 14.60 6.15 14.83
N GLY A 299 15.24 5.03 14.49
CA GLY A 299 15.41 3.91 15.41
C GLY A 299 14.38 2.78 15.23
N PRO A 300 14.14 2.00 16.28
CA PRO A 300 13.48 0.68 16.19
C PRO A 300 12.09 0.70 15.57
N GLN A 301 11.30 1.76 15.77
CA GLN A 301 9.93 1.85 15.24
C GLN A 301 9.92 1.90 13.71
N ARG A 302 10.76 2.76 13.11
CA ARG A 302 10.88 2.83 11.64
C ARG A 302 11.46 1.54 11.10
N ASP A 303 12.49 1.00 11.74
CA ASP A 303 13.14 -0.23 11.27
C ASP A 303 12.19 -1.44 11.35
N ARG A 304 11.29 -1.52 12.35
CA ARG A 304 10.21 -2.52 12.40
C ARG A 304 9.21 -2.31 11.27
N LEU A 305 8.66 -1.09 11.11
CA LEU A 305 7.72 -0.79 10.04
C LEU A 305 8.30 -1.14 8.67
N VAL A 306 9.54 -0.70 8.39
CA VAL A 306 10.20 -0.99 7.11
C VAL A 306 10.34 -2.48 6.86
N ARG A 307 10.64 -3.30 7.88
CA ARG A 307 10.65 -4.75 7.73
C ARG A 307 9.28 -5.32 7.43
N HIS A 308 8.23 -4.82 8.10
CA HIS A 308 6.85 -5.19 7.84
C HIS A 308 6.48 -4.91 6.37
N GLU A 309 6.66 -3.67 5.89
CA GLU A 309 6.36 -3.32 4.48
C GLU A 309 7.19 -4.13 3.47
N LEU A 310 8.45 -4.44 3.81
CA LEU A 310 9.32 -5.23 2.95
C LEU A 310 8.90 -6.70 2.83
N VAL A 311 8.15 -7.24 3.79
CA VAL A 311 7.60 -8.60 3.68
C VAL A 311 6.59 -8.64 2.55
N HIS A 312 5.63 -7.71 2.49
CA HIS A 312 4.69 -7.62 1.37
C HIS A 312 5.42 -7.47 0.03
N VAL A 313 6.49 -6.66 -0.01
CA VAL A 313 7.32 -6.52 -1.22
C VAL A 313 7.99 -7.82 -1.63
N ALA A 314 8.45 -8.61 -0.67
CA ALA A 314 9.16 -9.86 -0.90
C ALA A 314 8.23 -11.03 -1.23
N LEU A 315 7.01 -11.04 -0.68
CA LEU A 315 5.98 -12.03 -1.00
C LEU A 315 5.32 -11.76 -2.36
N GLY A 316 5.14 -10.48 -2.73
CA GLY A 316 4.62 -10.10 -4.04
C GLY A 316 3.20 -10.63 -4.25
N GLU A 317 2.92 -11.24 -5.41
CA GLU A 317 1.60 -11.80 -5.72
C GLU A 317 1.13 -12.88 -4.71
N ARG A 318 2.06 -13.60 -4.08
CA ARG A 318 1.70 -14.58 -3.02
C ARG A 318 1.09 -13.91 -1.78
N ASP A 319 1.37 -12.63 -1.58
CA ASP A 319 0.77 -11.83 -0.51
C ASP A 319 -0.72 -11.61 -0.78
N ASP A 320 -1.06 -11.25 -2.02
CA ASP A 320 -2.43 -10.95 -2.48
C ASP A 320 -3.32 -12.20 -2.57
N GLU A 321 -2.72 -13.38 -2.73
CA GLU A 321 -3.44 -14.67 -2.77
C GLU A 321 -3.78 -15.22 -1.37
N ALA A 322 -3.14 -14.71 -0.32
CA ALA A 322 -3.33 -15.19 1.04
C ALA A 322 -4.50 -14.46 1.75
N PRO A 323 -5.17 -15.10 2.72
CA PRO A 323 -6.05 -14.38 3.63
C PRO A 323 -5.28 -13.25 4.33
N VAL A 324 -5.94 -12.09 4.48
CA VAL A 324 -5.32 -10.87 5.05
C VAL A 324 -4.68 -11.14 6.42
N TRP A 325 -5.31 -11.95 7.27
CA TRP A 325 -4.72 -12.30 8.58
C TRP A 325 -3.38 -13.04 8.47
N LEU A 326 -3.17 -13.82 7.41
CA LEU A 326 -1.91 -14.55 7.23
C LEU A 326 -0.84 -13.63 6.65
N SER A 327 -1.17 -12.85 5.62
CA SER A 327 -0.26 -11.85 5.04
C SER A 327 0.24 -10.88 6.12
N GLU A 328 -0.69 -10.24 6.84
CA GLU A 328 -0.37 -9.28 7.91
C GLU A 328 0.30 -9.94 9.11
N GLY A 329 -0.11 -11.15 9.45
CA GLY A 329 0.49 -11.93 10.52
C GLY A 329 1.95 -12.27 10.24
N ILE A 330 2.28 -12.68 9.01
CA ILE A 330 3.66 -12.96 8.57
C ILE A 330 4.47 -11.67 8.55
N ALA A 331 3.92 -10.58 8.00
CA ALA A 331 4.58 -9.28 7.97
C ALA A 331 4.94 -8.80 9.38
N GLU A 332 4.00 -8.90 10.33
CA GLU A 332 4.26 -8.58 11.72
C GLU A 332 5.28 -9.53 12.38
N TYR A 333 5.11 -10.84 12.21
CA TYR A 333 6.00 -11.87 12.75
C TYR A 333 7.45 -11.65 12.32
N VAL A 334 7.69 -11.48 11.02
CA VAL A 334 9.03 -11.22 10.47
C VAL A 334 9.56 -9.87 10.95
N SER A 335 8.72 -8.83 11.01
CA SER A 335 9.15 -7.50 11.45
C SER A 335 9.69 -7.47 12.88
N VAL A 336 9.22 -8.35 13.77
CA VAL A 336 9.68 -8.39 15.16
C VAL A 336 10.83 -9.37 15.39
N ARG A 337 11.21 -10.20 14.40
CA ARG A 337 12.22 -11.26 14.59
C ARG A 337 13.57 -10.74 15.09
N PRO A 338 14.16 -9.68 14.50
CA PRO A 338 15.38 -9.05 15.03
C PRO A 338 15.23 -8.28 16.36
N VAL A 339 14.01 -8.09 16.88
CA VAL A 339 13.77 -7.40 18.15
C VAL A 339 13.84 -8.40 19.30
N ASP A 340 14.56 -8.03 20.38
CA ASP A 340 14.64 -8.84 21.60
C ASP A 340 13.22 -9.14 22.11
N PRO A 341 12.88 -10.39 22.44
CA PRO A 341 11.56 -10.74 22.96
C PRO A 341 11.09 -9.86 24.14
N ALA A 342 12.00 -9.38 24.99
CA ALA A 342 11.65 -8.50 26.12
C ALA A 342 11.25 -7.08 25.70
N ASP A 343 11.66 -6.65 24.50
CA ASP A 343 11.36 -5.32 23.94
C ASP A 343 10.16 -5.34 22.98
N ARG A 344 9.59 -6.53 22.70
CA ARG A 344 8.39 -6.67 21.87
C ARG A 344 7.18 -6.18 22.64
N VAL A 345 6.37 -5.35 21.98
CA VAL A 345 5.15 -4.77 22.56
C VAL A 345 3.96 -5.11 21.69
N VAL A 346 2.85 -5.47 22.34
CA VAL A 346 1.54 -5.60 21.72
C VAL A 346 0.69 -4.38 22.09
N ALA A 347 -0.17 -3.95 21.18
CA ALA A 347 -1.10 -2.86 21.45
C ALA A 347 -2.12 -3.28 22.52
N GLU A 348 -2.49 -2.34 23.41
CA GLU A 348 -3.44 -2.58 24.50
C GLU A 348 -4.79 -3.08 23.99
N ALA A 349 -5.28 -2.54 22.87
CA ALA A 349 -6.54 -2.98 22.26
C ALA A 349 -6.49 -4.45 21.79
N ALA A 350 -5.38 -4.89 21.22
CA ALA A 350 -5.21 -6.28 20.81
C ALA A 350 -5.15 -7.23 22.02
N LEU A 351 -4.41 -6.84 23.06
CA LEU A 351 -4.33 -7.62 24.29
C LEU A 351 -5.68 -7.67 25.02
N GLY A 352 -6.39 -6.54 25.10
CA GLY A 352 -7.72 -6.45 25.68
C GLY A 352 -8.71 -7.37 24.97
N ARG A 353 -8.70 -7.37 23.63
CA ARG A 353 -9.53 -8.28 22.83
C ARG A 353 -9.18 -9.75 23.06
N ALA A 354 -7.89 -10.07 23.17
CA ALA A 354 -7.46 -11.44 23.47
C ALA A 354 -7.89 -11.91 24.87
N VAL A 355 -7.93 -11.01 25.87
CA VAL A 355 -8.42 -11.31 27.23
C VAL A 355 -9.94 -11.53 27.25
N GLU A 356 -10.70 -10.75 26.48
CA GLU A 356 -12.17 -10.93 26.36
C GLU A 356 -12.55 -12.24 25.68
N GLY A 357 -11.67 -12.76 24.82
CA GLY A 357 -11.93 -13.91 23.96
C GLY A 357 -12.16 -13.49 22.51
N VAL A 358 -11.83 -14.42 21.61
CA VAL A 358 -11.95 -14.22 20.15
C VAL A 358 -12.84 -15.32 19.57
N ASP A 359 -13.69 -14.94 18.62
CA ASP A 359 -14.72 -15.81 18.04
C ASP A 359 -14.32 -16.36 16.65
N GLY A 360 -13.06 -16.18 16.25
CA GLY A 360 -12.55 -16.57 14.94
C GLY A 360 -11.30 -15.78 14.52
N LEU A 361 -10.75 -16.12 13.35
CA LEU A 361 -9.66 -15.37 12.74
C LEU A 361 -10.15 -13.99 12.24
N PRO A 362 -9.28 -12.97 12.19
CA PRO A 362 -9.63 -11.69 11.59
C PRO A 362 -10.04 -11.82 10.12
N VAL A 363 -11.15 -11.18 9.75
CA VAL A 363 -11.65 -11.11 8.37
C VAL A 363 -11.19 -9.82 7.70
N GLY A 364 -11.17 -9.76 6.37
CA GLY A 364 -10.63 -8.61 5.63
C GLY A 364 -11.23 -7.26 6.07
N GLU A 365 -12.54 -7.19 6.31
CA GLU A 365 -13.21 -5.96 6.73
C GLU A 365 -12.78 -5.46 8.11
N SER A 366 -12.23 -6.33 8.98
CA SER A 366 -11.80 -5.91 10.31
C SER A 366 -10.49 -5.11 10.30
N PHE A 367 -9.69 -5.23 9.24
CA PHE A 367 -8.45 -4.45 9.02
C PHE A 367 -8.73 -3.02 8.53
N THR A 368 -9.89 -2.79 7.93
CA THR A 368 -10.32 -1.47 7.43
C THR A 368 -11.43 -0.82 8.26
N ALA A 369 -11.92 -1.53 9.28
CA ALA A 369 -12.95 -1.04 10.18
C ALA A 369 -12.54 0.21 10.97
N ALA A 370 -13.52 1.00 11.39
CA ALA A 370 -13.29 2.14 12.26
C ALA A 370 -12.94 1.71 13.71
N GLY A 371 -12.27 2.60 14.45
CA GLY A 371 -11.92 2.37 15.86
C GLY A 371 -10.68 1.49 16.03
N ASP A 372 -10.71 0.63 17.04
CA ASP A 372 -9.56 -0.21 17.44
C ASP A 372 -9.57 -1.61 16.82
N ALA A 373 -10.60 -1.95 16.05
CA ALA A 373 -10.73 -3.26 15.39
C ALA A 373 -9.54 -3.62 14.48
N PRO A 374 -8.98 -2.68 13.67
CA PRO A 374 -7.77 -2.97 12.91
C PRO A 374 -6.61 -3.34 13.82
N VAL A 375 -6.35 -2.54 14.85
CA VAL A 375 -5.25 -2.76 15.80
C VAL A 375 -5.35 -4.13 16.46
N ALA A 376 -6.56 -4.55 16.84
CA ALA A 376 -6.80 -5.89 17.36
C ALA A 376 -6.58 -6.99 16.31
N SER A 377 -6.95 -6.74 15.05
CA SER A 377 -6.80 -7.68 13.93
C SER A 377 -5.32 -7.92 13.60
N TYR A 378 -4.52 -6.87 13.45
CA TYR A 378 -3.06 -6.99 13.26
C TYR A 378 -2.40 -7.71 14.44
N GLY A 379 -2.78 -7.32 15.66
CA GLY A 379 -2.24 -7.95 16.87
C GLY A 379 -2.59 -9.44 16.96
N LEU A 380 -3.83 -9.83 16.71
CA LEU A 380 -4.23 -11.24 16.71
C LEU A 380 -3.52 -12.02 15.60
N SER A 381 -3.44 -11.47 14.39
CA SER A 381 -2.77 -12.07 13.23
C SER A 381 -1.30 -12.35 13.48
N TRP A 382 -0.57 -11.41 14.09
CA TRP A 382 0.80 -11.62 14.54
C TRP A 382 0.88 -12.81 15.50
N TRP A 383 0.00 -12.88 16.49
CA TRP A 383 0.04 -13.94 17.49
C TRP A 383 -0.44 -15.30 16.97
N VAL A 384 -1.26 -15.33 15.91
CA VAL A 384 -1.53 -16.54 15.14
C VAL A 384 -0.22 -17.06 14.54
N CYS A 385 0.59 -16.19 13.94
CA CYS A 385 1.87 -16.59 13.37
C CYS A 385 2.90 -17.01 14.44
N GLU A 386 2.95 -16.33 15.59
CA GLU A 386 3.77 -16.79 16.75
C GLU A 386 3.33 -18.17 17.25
N TYR A 387 2.02 -18.42 17.33
CA TYR A 387 1.48 -19.73 17.74
C TYR A 387 1.82 -20.83 16.74
N VAL A 388 1.63 -20.58 15.44
CA VAL A 388 1.96 -21.53 14.38
C VAL A 388 3.45 -21.84 14.39
N ALA A 389 4.31 -20.82 14.38
CA ALA A 389 5.76 -21.01 14.40
C ALA A 389 6.22 -21.75 15.66
N GLY A 390 5.67 -21.41 16.83
CA GLY A 390 6.04 -22.02 18.10
C GLY A 390 5.56 -23.48 18.26
N SER A 391 4.42 -23.84 17.67
CA SER A 391 3.79 -25.16 17.85
C SER A 391 4.11 -26.13 16.71
N PHE A 392 4.27 -25.63 15.49
CA PHE A 392 4.44 -26.42 14.27
C PHE A 392 5.77 -26.15 13.54
N GLY A 393 6.54 -25.14 13.98
CA GLY A 393 7.77 -24.68 13.32
C GLY A 393 7.51 -23.56 12.31
N GLU A 394 8.54 -22.75 12.01
CA GLU A 394 8.45 -21.60 11.10
C GLU A 394 8.02 -22.01 9.68
N GLU A 395 8.44 -23.19 9.21
CA GLU A 395 8.06 -23.75 7.91
C GLU A 395 6.54 -23.91 7.72
N ALA A 396 5.78 -24.04 8.81
CA ALA A 396 4.33 -24.14 8.74
C ALA A 396 3.68 -22.83 8.26
N LEU A 397 4.29 -21.66 8.52
CA LEU A 397 3.81 -20.38 8.00
C LEU A 397 3.88 -20.34 6.47
N TRP A 398 4.99 -20.82 5.92
CA TRP A 398 5.24 -20.86 4.48
C TRP A 398 4.37 -21.92 3.81
N ALA A 399 4.19 -23.08 4.45
CA ALA A 399 3.27 -24.10 3.98
C ALA A 399 1.80 -23.64 3.95
N LEU A 400 1.38 -22.78 4.89
CA LEU A 400 0.07 -22.13 4.84
C LEU A 400 -0.01 -21.16 3.65
N LEU A 401 0.99 -20.29 3.50
CA LEU A 401 1.04 -19.32 2.41
C LEU A 401 0.91 -20.02 1.04
N ASP A 402 1.73 -21.05 0.81
CA ASP A 402 1.69 -21.84 -0.43
C ASP A 402 0.35 -22.59 -0.62
N ALA A 403 -0.26 -23.05 0.48
CA ALA A 403 -1.55 -23.73 0.44
C ALA A 403 -2.70 -22.78 0.06
N PHE A 404 -2.67 -21.54 0.54
CA PHE A 404 -3.65 -20.51 0.21
C PHE A 404 -3.50 -19.96 -1.21
N GLY A 405 -2.27 -19.93 -1.76
CA GLY A 405 -2.02 -19.60 -3.16
C GLY A 405 -2.66 -20.54 -4.20
N SER A 406 -3.29 -21.62 -3.76
CA SER A 406 -4.02 -22.53 -4.66
C SER A 406 -5.38 -21.93 -5.05
N PRO A 407 -5.74 -21.87 -6.36
CA PRO A 407 -7.02 -21.34 -6.79
C PRO A 407 -8.23 -22.00 -6.12
N GLY A 408 -9.09 -21.19 -5.50
CA GLY A 408 -10.27 -21.67 -4.78
C GLY A 408 -9.97 -22.37 -3.45
N ALA A 409 -8.82 -22.10 -2.85
CA ALA A 409 -8.49 -22.58 -1.51
C ALA A 409 -9.56 -22.14 -0.50
N ASP A 410 -10.14 -23.13 0.20
CA ASP A 410 -11.03 -22.92 1.32
C ASP A 410 -10.24 -22.84 2.63
N GLU A 411 -10.53 -21.85 3.46
CA GLU A 411 -9.76 -21.59 4.69
C GLU A 411 -9.81 -22.76 5.68
N ASP A 412 -10.99 -23.32 5.94
CA ASP A 412 -11.14 -24.41 6.89
C ASP A 412 -10.45 -25.69 6.39
N GLU A 413 -10.54 -25.98 5.09
CA GLU A 413 -9.84 -27.11 4.48
C GLU A 413 -8.32 -26.96 4.56
N VAL A 414 -7.78 -25.76 4.27
CA VAL A 414 -6.34 -25.47 4.35
C VAL A 414 -5.84 -25.62 5.78
N LEU A 415 -6.50 -24.96 6.74
CA LEU A 415 -6.09 -24.99 8.16
C LEU A 415 -6.16 -26.41 8.73
N THR A 416 -7.22 -27.17 8.42
CA THR A 416 -7.37 -28.55 8.86
C THR A 416 -6.27 -29.45 8.25
N ARG A 417 -5.96 -29.26 6.96
CA ARG A 417 -4.95 -30.05 6.26
C ARG A 417 -3.53 -29.77 6.76
N VAL A 418 -3.18 -28.50 6.96
CA VAL A 418 -1.80 -28.07 7.28
C VAL A 418 -1.53 -28.14 8.78
N LEU A 419 -2.48 -27.71 9.62
CA LEU A 419 -2.30 -27.61 11.07
C LEU A 419 -3.13 -28.61 11.88
N GLY A 420 -4.15 -29.23 11.27
CA GLY A 420 -5.11 -30.05 12.01
C GLY A 420 -6.02 -29.24 12.93
N LEU A 421 -6.25 -27.96 12.62
CA LEU A 421 -7.05 -27.02 13.42
C LEU A 421 -8.12 -26.35 12.57
N THR A 422 -9.24 -26.01 13.20
CA THR A 422 -10.22 -25.07 12.64
C THR A 422 -9.76 -23.62 12.84
N ALA A 423 -10.33 -22.67 12.11
CA ALA A 423 -10.08 -21.24 12.30
C ALA A 423 -10.30 -20.79 13.76
N ASP A 424 -11.43 -21.18 14.37
CA ASP A 424 -11.75 -20.84 15.77
C ASP A 424 -10.70 -21.38 16.75
N GLN A 425 -10.28 -22.63 16.58
CA GLN A 425 -9.26 -23.23 17.44
C GLN A 425 -7.92 -22.52 17.30
N LEU A 426 -7.56 -22.11 16.08
CA LEU A 426 -6.33 -21.39 15.81
C LEU A 426 -6.36 -20.01 16.48
N ALA A 427 -7.43 -19.23 16.28
CA ALA A 427 -7.62 -17.92 16.87
C ALA A 427 -7.59 -17.95 18.40
N ASP A 428 -8.35 -18.87 19.00
CA ASP A 428 -8.46 -19.05 20.45
C ASP A 428 -7.11 -19.44 21.10
N ARG A 429 -6.34 -20.32 20.44
CA ARG A 429 -4.99 -20.68 20.91
C ARG A 429 -3.99 -19.53 20.79
N ALA A 430 -4.06 -18.76 19.70
CA ALA A 430 -3.24 -17.58 19.51
C ALA A 430 -3.53 -16.50 20.55
N ALA A 431 -4.80 -16.22 20.82
CA ALA A 431 -5.23 -15.27 21.85
C ALA A 431 -4.73 -15.68 23.25
N ARG A 432 -4.87 -16.96 23.61
CA ARG A 432 -4.33 -17.47 24.88
C ARG A 432 -2.81 -17.34 24.96
N LEU A 433 -2.09 -17.60 23.86
CA LEU A 433 -0.64 -17.45 23.82
C LEU A 433 -0.22 -15.98 24.01
N MET A 434 -0.94 -15.04 23.39
CA MET A 434 -0.74 -13.60 23.58
C MET A 434 -0.92 -13.20 25.05
N VAL A 435 -2.04 -13.62 25.66
CA VAL A 435 -2.35 -13.34 27.06
C VAL A 435 -1.29 -13.94 27.99
N ALA A 436 -0.92 -15.21 27.79
CA ALA A 436 0.09 -15.87 28.62
C ALA A 436 1.46 -15.19 28.55
N THR A 437 1.78 -14.52 27.44
CA THR A 437 3.06 -13.82 27.26
C THR A 437 3.09 -12.45 27.94
N PHE A 438 2.00 -11.69 27.86
CA PHE A 438 1.97 -10.30 28.34
C PHE A 438 1.24 -10.08 29.66
N VAL A 439 0.47 -11.05 30.14
CA VAL A 439 -0.28 -10.97 31.41
C VAL A 439 0.35 -11.94 32.42
N PRO A 440 1.17 -11.44 33.35
CA PRO A 440 1.80 -12.26 34.38
C PRO A 440 0.75 -13.03 35.21
N GLY A 441 0.91 -14.35 35.33
CA GLY A 441 0.04 -15.20 36.15
C GLY A 441 -1.20 -15.73 35.43
N ALA A 442 -1.45 -15.39 34.16
CA ALA A 442 -2.54 -15.93 33.34
C ALA A 442 -2.24 -17.32 32.74
N GLY A 443 -1.64 -18.22 33.53
CA GLY A 443 -1.38 -19.60 33.10
C GLY A 443 -2.69 -20.35 32.80
N PRO A 444 -2.64 -21.50 32.09
CA PRO A 444 -3.83 -22.24 31.69
C PRO A 444 -4.56 -22.78 32.92
N GLY A 445 -5.54 -22.02 33.40
CA GLY A 445 -6.28 -22.34 34.64
C GLY A 445 -7.19 -21.25 35.19
N SER A 446 -7.17 -20.02 34.67
CA SER A 446 -8.02 -18.91 35.14
C SER A 446 -9.13 -18.53 34.14
N GLY A 447 -9.91 -19.52 33.71
CA GLY A 447 -11.26 -19.30 33.16
C GLY A 447 -12.32 -19.52 34.26
N PRO A 448 -13.55 -18.98 34.13
CA PRO A 448 -14.59 -19.18 35.13
C PRO A 448 -14.95 -20.67 35.23
N GLU A 449 -14.92 -21.22 36.44
CA GLU A 449 -15.32 -22.60 36.74
C GLU A 449 -16.73 -22.89 36.21
N VAL A 450 -16.81 -23.65 35.12
CA VAL A 450 -18.02 -24.41 34.81
C VAL A 450 -17.99 -25.61 35.75
N GLY A 451 -18.84 -25.54 36.78
CA GLY A 451 -18.95 -26.59 37.78
C GLY A 451 -19.35 -27.90 37.13
N ASP A 452 -18.47 -28.89 37.22
CA ASP A 452 -18.81 -30.27 36.91
C ASP A 452 -18.70 -31.11 38.18
N GLN A 453 -19.77 -31.85 38.43
CA GLN A 453 -20.00 -32.59 39.66
C GLN A 453 -19.11 -33.83 39.69
N ASP A 454 -18.40 -33.99 40.81
CA ASP A 454 -17.70 -35.20 41.20
C ASP A 454 -18.67 -36.39 41.37
N PRO A 455 -18.33 -37.57 40.84
CA PRO A 455 -18.59 -38.77 41.60
C PRO A 455 -17.36 -39.67 41.68
N GLY A 456 -16.67 -39.59 42.81
CA GLY A 456 -16.33 -40.76 43.60
C GLY A 456 -14.98 -41.42 43.27
N ALA A 457 -13.99 -41.11 44.10
CA ALA A 457 -12.84 -41.97 44.32
C ALA A 457 -13.26 -43.36 44.87
N PRO A 458 -12.42 -44.38 44.63
CA PRO A 458 -11.84 -45.03 45.81
C PRO A 458 -10.32 -45.21 45.72
N SER A 459 -9.67 -44.69 46.75
CA SER A 459 -8.56 -45.23 47.55
C SER A 459 -7.64 -46.33 46.99
N GLY A 460 -6.33 -46.00 46.97
CA GLY A 460 -5.27 -46.84 47.52
C GLY A 460 -4.40 -47.61 46.52
N VAL A 461 -3.09 -47.34 46.49
CA VAL A 461 -2.02 -48.18 47.09
C VAL A 461 -0.64 -47.61 46.70
N SER A 462 0.24 -47.65 47.70
CA SER A 462 1.64 -47.22 47.80
C SER A 462 2.61 -47.63 46.69
N SER A 463 3.60 -46.75 46.45
CA SER A 463 4.85 -46.97 45.67
C SER A 463 5.69 -48.16 46.15
N PRO A 464 6.61 -48.68 45.32
CA PRO A 464 8.02 -48.24 45.42
C PRO A 464 8.82 -48.19 44.09
N SER A 465 9.78 -47.26 44.00
CA SER A 465 11.00 -47.36 43.16
C SER A 465 11.91 -48.49 43.70
N PRO A 466 12.85 -49.13 42.94
CA PRO A 466 13.81 -48.48 42.03
C PRO A 466 14.34 -49.32 40.83
N SER A 467 15.27 -48.72 40.07
CA SER A 467 16.48 -49.31 39.44
C SER A 467 16.61 -49.26 37.91
N ALA A 468 17.70 -48.62 37.48
CA ALA A 468 18.24 -48.60 36.12
C ALA A 468 19.08 -49.86 35.81
N PRO A 469 19.24 -50.18 34.51
CA PRO A 469 20.54 -50.58 33.94
C PRO A 469 20.74 -49.95 32.53
N ALA A 470 21.86 -49.99 31.82
CA ALA A 470 23.30 -50.12 32.05
C ALA A 470 23.95 -49.70 30.71
N ARG A 471 25.16 -49.14 30.77
CA ARG A 471 25.99 -48.77 29.59
C ARG A 471 26.47 -50.02 28.83
N PRO A 472 26.77 -49.92 27.52
CA PRO A 472 27.76 -50.78 26.88
C PRO A 472 29.14 -50.08 26.74
N SER A 473 30.19 -50.86 27.01
CA SER A 473 31.61 -50.50 26.90
C SER A 473 32.15 -50.51 25.47
N SER A 474 33.19 -49.70 25.25
CA SER A 474 34.10 -49.67 24.10
C SER A 474 34.91 -50.96 23.88
N SER A 475 35.14 -51.30 22.61
CA SER A 475 36.45 -51.72 22.06
C SER A 475 36.41 -51.61 20.53
N ALA A 476 37.09 -50.62 19.93
CA ALA A 476 38.41 -50.74 19.30
C ALA A 476 38.43 -51.56 17.99
N LEU A 477 38.67 -50.91 16.84
CA LEU A 477 39.65 -51.36 15.83
C LEU A 477 40.02 -50.25 14.81
N ARG A 478 41.30 -49.86 14.84
CA ARG A 478 42.24 -49.60 13.73
C ARG A 478 41.91 -48.62 12.59
N ARG A 479 42.68 -47.52 12.62
CA ARG A 479 43.48 -46.92 11.53
C ARG A 479 43.51 -47.66 10.18
N ARG A 480 43.34 -46.91 9.08
CA ARG A 480 44.26 -46.88 7.92
C ARG A 480 44.14 -45.56 7.16
N SER A 481 45.29 -45.04 6.76
CA SER A 481 45.54 -43.83 5.99
C SER A 481 45.45 -44.08 4.47
N ALA A 482 45.37 -42.97 3.73
CA ALA A 482 45.80 -42.73 2.34
C ALA A 482 44.95 -43.25 1.17
N SER A 483 44.27 -42.34 0.47
CA SER A 483 44.76 -41.70 -0.77
C SER A 483 44.01 -40.41 -1.04
#